data_AF-R5MIX3-F1
#
_entry.id   AF-R5MIX3-F1
#
_cell.length_a   1.000
_cell.length_b   1.000
_cell.length_c   1.000
_cell.angle_alpha   90.00
_cell.angle_beta   90.00
_cell.angle_gamma   90.00
#
_symmetry.space_group_name_H-M   'P 1'
#
loop_
_entity.id
_entity.type
_entity.pdbx_description
1 polymer ?
#
loop_
_entity_poly.entity_id
_entity_poly.type
_entity_poly.pdbx_seq_one_letter_code
_entity_poly.pdbx_strand_id
1 'polypeptide(L)'
;MIITAGKRSFQELNNEIRGMLLSEDMIRVEDVNGQRYIGAALDKGKTIEIHGTPGNDMGAYLNGGNIEVYGNGQEAVGNTMGGGSVTIHGHVGDTLGYAMRDGDIFVEKRAGSRAGIHMKEFHELLPVVVIGGVAGAFLGEYMAGGILIVLGLDNSEKLPIVGPHCATGMHGGRIFIRGEVPQENISEHITAVKELDSRDTDELQRHVRAYCEKFGKSFDEIMSVPFTKLVPTTSRPYANLYTPN
;
A
#
# COMPACT_ATOMS: atom_id res chain seq x y z
N MET A 1 24.30 -10.49 -2.48
CA MET A 1 24.62 -11.14 -3.78
C MET A 1 23.82 -10.51 -4.92
N ILE A 2 24.27 -10.55 -6.19
CA ILE A 2 23.57 -9.96 -7.36
C ILE A 2 23.15 -11.05 -8.35
N ILE A 3 21.92 -10.98 -8.87
CA ILE A 3 21.36 -11.87 -9.89
C ILE A 3 20.77 -11.01 -11.02
N THR A 4 20.86 -11.45 -12.27
CA THR A 4 20.18 -10.80 -13.40
C THR A 4 18.93 -11.58 -13.81
N ALA A 5 17.80 -10.89 -13.92
CA ALA A 5 16.53 -11.46 -14.37
C ALA A 5 16.47 -11.58 -15.90
N GLY A 6 16.59 -10.47 -16.64
CA GLY A 6 16.60 -10.44 -18.10
C GLY A 6 15.42 -11.16 -18.73
N LYS A 7 15.70 -12.13 -19.62
CA LYS A 7 14.67 -12.90 -20.35
C LYS A 7 14.20 -14.18 -19.64
N ARG A 8 14.64 -14.41 -18.40
CA ARG A 8 14.33 -15.64 -17.67
C ARG A 8 12.85 -15.72 -17.34
N SER A 9 12.33 -16.94 -17.27
CA SER A 9 10.97 -17.14 -16.77
C SER A 9 10.89 -16.76 -15.30
N PHE A 10 9.71 -16.32 -14.86
CA PHE A 10 9.51 -15.96 -13.46
C PHE A 10 9.72 -17.17 -12.53
N GLN A 11 9.41 -18.40 -12.95
CA GLN A 11 9.63 -19.60 -12.15
C GLN A 11 11.12 -19.86 -11.91
N GLU A 12 11.93 -19.81 -12.97
CA GLU A 12 13.38 -20.02 -12.86
C GLU A 12 14.04 -18.97 -11.97
N LEU A 13 13.67 -17.70 -12.14
CA LEU A 13 14.21 -16.61 -11.33
C LEU A 13 13.82 -16.77 -9.87
N ASN A 14 12.53 -17.02 -9.59
CA ASN A 14 12.07 -17.17 -8.20
C ASN A 14 12.68 -18.38 -7.49
N ASN A 15 12.93 -19.48 -8.20
CA ASN A 15 13.59 -20.65 -7.62
C ASN A 15 15.04 -20.36 -7.24
N GLU A 16 15.78 -19.64 -8.09
CA GLU A 16 17.15 -19.24 -7.76
C GLU A 16 17.19 -18.26 -6.59
N ILE A 17 16.32 -17.24 -6.60
CA ILE A 17 16.16 -16.28 -5.51
C ILE A 17 15.95 -17.03 -4.17
N ARG A 18 15.01 -17.97 -4.12
CA ARG A 18 14.76 -18.78 -2.92
C ARG A 18 15.96 -19.60 -2.51
N GLY A 19 16.64 -20.24 -3.47
CA GLY A 19 17.85 -21.03 -3.21
C GLY A 19 18.97 -20.19 -2.59
N MET A 20 19.19 -18.97 -3.10
CA MET A 20 20.22 -18.07 -2.58
C MET A 20 19.86 -17.53 -1.19
N LEU A 21 18.59 -17.28 -0.92
CA LEU A 21 18.12 -16.79 0.38
C LEU A 21 18.20 -17.85 1.49
N LEU A 22 18.54 -19.11 1.18
CA LEU A 22 18.87 -20.11 2.19
C LEU A 22 20.18 -19.79 2.92
N SER A 23 21.15 -19.16 2.23
CA SER A 23 22.46 -18.80 2.77
C SER A 23 22.67 -17.30 2.90
N GLU A 24 21.96 -16.49 2.11
CA GLU A 24 22.09 -15.05 2.08
C GLU A 24 20.90 -14.38 2.78
N ASP A 25 21.14 -13.27 3.47
CA ASP A 25 20.07 -12.45 4.04
C ASP A 25 19.62 -11.34 3.09
N MET A 26 20.44 -10.97 2.11
CA MET A 26 20.11 -9.95 1.12
C MET A 26 20.60 -10.33 -0.28
N ILE A 27 19.68 -10.17 -1.24
CA ILE A 27 19.98 -10.29 -2.67
C ILE A 27 19.52 -9.05 -3.42
N ARG A 28 20.24 -8.73 -4.49
CA ARG A 28 19.86 -7.74 -5.50
C ARG A 28 19.52 -8.46 -6.80
N VAL A 29 18.40 -8.08 -7.41
CA VAL A 29 17.95 -8.60 -8.70
C VAL A 29 17.92 -7.44 -9.70
N GLU A 30 18.75 -7.55 -10.74
CA GLU A 30 18.88 -6.55 -11.79
C GLU A 30 18.14 -6.95 -13.07
N ASP A 31 17.85 -5.98 -13.93
CA ASP A 31 17.17 -6.16 -15.23
C ASP A 31 15.82 -6.88 -15.10
N VAL A 32 15.04 -6.52 -14.07
CA VAL A 32 13.70 -7.07 -13.85
C VAL A 32 12.71 -6.37 -14.78
N ASN A 33 11.94 -7.17 -15.54
CA ASN A 33 11.02 -6.66 -16.55
C ASN A 33 9.78 -7.56 -16.67
N GLY A 34 8.95 -7.56 -15.63
CA GLY A 34 7.66 -8.27 -15.60
C GLY A 34 7.69 -9.67 -15.02
N GLN A 35 8.80 -10.13 -14.44
CA GLN A 35 8.82 -11.40 -13.72
C GLN A 35 7.92 -11.32 -12.48
N ARG A 36 6.89 -12.15 -12.46
CA ARG A 36 5.84 -12.19 -11.43
C ARG A 36 6.30 -12.87 -10.14
N TYR A 37 5.61 -12.59 -9.03
CA TYR A 37 5.78 -13.29 -7.74
C TYR A 37 7.18 -13.19 -7.08
N ILE A 38 8.00 -12.21 -7.46
CA ILE A 38 9.28 -11.97 -6.79
C ILE A 38 9.03 -11.65 -5.32
N GLY A 39 9.77 -12.30 -4.42
CA GLY A 39 9.63 -12.10 -2.98
C GLY A 39 8.33 -12.64 -2.38
N ALA A 40 7.58 -13.48 -3.12
CA ALA A 40 6.41 -14.12 -2.56
C ALA A 40 6.79 -15.04 -1.38
N ALA A 41 6.08 -14.88 -0.25
CA ALA A 41 6.34 -15.53 1.03
C ALA A 41 7.79 -15.35 1.54
N LEU A 42 8.39 -14.18 1.31
CA LEU A 42 9.72 -13.87 1.81
C LEU A 42 9.71 -13.77 3.36
N ASP A 43 10.60 -14.53 3.98
CA ASP A 43 10.70 -14.66 5.44
C ASP A 43 11.33 -13.43 6.12
N LYS A 44 11.02 -13.29 7.41
CA LYS A 44 11.65 -12.29 8.28
C LYS A 44 13.18 -12.36 8.25
N GLY A 45 13.80 -11.20 8.18
CA GLY A 45 15.27 -11.04 8.11
C GLY A 45 15.85 -11.14 6.70
N LYS A 46 15.03 -11.49 5.70
CA LYS A 46 15.44 -11.53 4.30
C LYS A 46 15.07 -10.24 3.58
N THR A 47 15.95 -9.82 2.68
CA THR A 47 15.79 -8.60 1.88
C THR A 47 16.02 -8.88 0.39
N ILE A 48 15.14 -8.34 -0.45
CA ILE A 48 15.32 -8.35 -1.91
C ILE A 48 15.30 -6.90 -2.41
N GLU A 49 16.42 -6.47 -2.99
CA GLU A 49 16.47 -5.25 -3.81
C GLU A 49 16.18 -5.60 -5.27
N ILE A 50 15.29 -4.83 -5.90
CA ILE A 50 14.84 -5.07 -7.27
C ILE A 50 15.13 -3.83 -8.10
N HIS A 51 15.93 -3.97 -9.16
CA HIS A 51 16.18 -2.93 -10.14
C HIS A 51 15.44 -3.25 -11.43
N GLY A 52 14.45 -2.41 -11.74
CA GLY A 52 13.52 -2.61 -12.85
C GLY A 52 12.07 -2.67 -12.38
N THR A 53 11.22 -3.33 -13.17
CA THR A 53 9.78 -3.44 -12.91
C THR A 53 9.40 -4.89 -12.64
N PRO A 54 9.23 -5.32 -11.38
CA PRO A 54 8.67 -6.63 -11.08
C PRO A 54 7.24 -6.76 -11.62
N GLY A 55 6.89 -7.97 -12.04
CA GLY A 55 5.56 -8.28 -12.53
C GLY A 55 4.52 -8.40 -11.42
N ASN A 56 3.32 -8.80 -11.82
CA ASN A 56 2.17 -8.96 -10.94
C ASN A 56 2.47 -9.83 -9.71
N ASP A 57 1.78 -9.53 -8.61
CA ASP A 57 1.84 -10.28 -7.35
C ASP A 57 3.23 -10.32 -6.71
N MET A 58 4.08 -9.31 -6.97
CA MET A 58 5.32 -9.12 -6.23
C MET A 58 5.01 -8.97 -4.73
N GLY A 59 5.76 -9.69 -3.88
CA GLY A 59 5.54 -9.69 -2.44
C GLY A 59 4.23 -10.35 -2.00
N ALA A 60 3.62 -11.20 -2.84
CA ALA A 60 2.43 -11.94 -2.43
C ALA A 60 2.71 -12.83 -1.21
N TYR A 61 1.81 -12.85 -0.22
CA TYR A 61 1.98 -13.57 1.04
C TYR A 61 3.24 -13.21 1.82
N LEU A 62 3.82 -12.01 1.60
CA LEU A 62 4.98 -11.54 2.36
C LEU A 62 4.69 -11.58 3.87
N ASN A 63 5.63 -12.12 4.65
CA ASN A 63 5.44 -12.38 6.07
C ASN A 63 6.72 -12.05 6.86
N GLY A 64 7.10 -10.78 6.85
CA GLY A 64 8.19 -10.23 7.67
C GLY A 64 9.47 -9.86 6.91
N GLY A 65 9.62 -10.30 5.66
CA GLY A 65 10.74 -9.89 4.80
C GLY A 65 10.64 -8.44 4.32
N ASN A 66 11.71 -7.95 3.69
CA ASN A 66 11.79 -6.62 3.12
C ASN A 66 11.99 -6.67 1.60
N ILE A 67 11.23 -5.87 0.85
CA ILE A 67 11.41 -5.73 -0.60
C ILE A 67 11.53 -4.25 -0.93
N GLU A 68 12.58 -3.88 -1.66
CA GLU A 68 12.78 -2.52 -2.17
C GLU A 68 12.91 -2.53 -3.69
N VAL A 69 12.09 -1.72 -4.36
CA VAL A 69 12.02 -1.66 -5.83
C VAL A 69 12.49 -0.29 -6.30
N TYR A 70 13.64 -0.28 -6.96
CA TYR A 70 14.21 0.85 -7.68
C TYR A 70 13.60 0.96 -9.09
N GLY A 71 12.28 1.19 -9.13
CA GLY A 71 11.47 1.18 -10.35
C GLY A 71 9.97 1.16 -10.02
N ASN A 72 9.16 0.73 -10.98
CA ASN A 72 7.70 0.63 -10.81
C ASN A 72 7.30 -0.78 -10.37
N GLY A 73 6.16 -0.93 -9.68
CA GLY A 73 5.47 -2.21 -9.53
C GLY A 73 4.32 -2.35 -10.53
N GLN A 74 3.99 -3.58 -10.94
CA GLN A 74 2.75 -3.86 -11.69
C GLN A 74 1.57 -4.07 -10.72
N GLU A 75 0.58 -4.87 -11.10
CA GLU A 75 -0.63 -5.08 -10.30
C GLU A 75 -0.39 -5.99 -9.09
N ALA A 76 -1.25 -5.87 -8.08
CA ALA A 76 -1.34 -6.78 -6.94
C ALA A 76 -0.05 -6.88 -6.09
N VAL A 77 0.77 -5.83 -6.07
CA VAL A 77 1.92 -5.74 -5.15
C VAL A 77 1.43 -5.93 -3.71
N GLY A 78 2.03 -6.84 -2.96
CA GLY A 78 1.66 -7.11 -1.56
C GLY A 78 0.33 -7.84 -1.39
N ASN A 79 -0.12 -8.61 -2.39
CA ASN A 79 -1.33 -9.43 -2.29
C ASN A 79 -1.26 -10.41 -1.11
N THR A 80 -2.23 -10.34 -0.21
CA THR A 80 -2.36 -11.17 1.00
C THR A 80 -1.12 -11.08 1.91
N MET A 81 -0.42 -9.95 1.88
CA MET A 81 0.73 -9.68 2.76
C MET A 81 0.27 -9.69 4.23
N GLY A 82 1.04 -10.38 5.08
CA GLY A 82 0.76 -10.62 6.50
C GLY A 82 1.92 -10.20 7.41
N GLY A 83 2.76 -9.27 6.95
CA GLY A 83 3.87 -8.69 7.71
C GLY A 83 5.04 -8.32 6.80
N GLY A 84 6.00 -7.54 7.32
CA GLY A 84 7.20 -7.11 6.57
C GLY A 84 7.04 -5.72 5.95
N SER A 85 7.94 -5.36 5.03
CA SER A 85 7.91 -4.05 4.36
C SER A 85 8.13 -4.14 2.85
N VAL A 86 7.38 -3.36 2.09
CA VAL A 86 7.60 -3.10 0.66
C VAL A 86 7.83 -1.61 0.44
N THR A 87 8.87 -1.25 -0.30
CA THR A 87 9.18 0.14 -0.68
C THR A 87 9.33 0.23 -2.20
N ILE A 88 8.59 1.14 -2.85
CA ILE A 88 8.59 1.32 -4.31
C ILE A 88 8.95 2.78 -4.63
N HIS A 89 10.08 2.99 -5.33
CA HIS A 89 10.54 4.34 -5.77
C HIS A 89 9.80 4.87 -7.02
N GLY A 90 8.93 4.05 -7.62
CA GLY A 90 8.14 4.37 -8.79
C GLY A 90 6.64 4.42 -8.54
N HIS A 91 5.89 4.12 -9.59
CA HIS A 91 4.44 3.92 -9.55
C HIS A 91 4.10 2.46 -9.27
N VAL A 92 2.86 2.19 -8.86
CA VAL A 92 2.31 0.83 -8.84
C VAL A 92 1.01 0.77 -9.64
N GLY A 93 0.72 -0.42 -10.18
CA GLY A 93 -0.52 -0.70 -10.90
C GLY A 93 -1.72 -0.83 -9.97
N ASP A 94 -2.73 -1.55 -10.44
CA ASP A 94 -3.96 -1.78 -9.70
C ASP A 94 -3.77 -2.74 -8.52
N THR A 95 -4.72 -2.75 -7.59
CA THR A 95 -4.87 -3.73 -6.50
C THR A 95 -3.67 -3.84 -5.54
N LEU A 96 -2.90 -2.75 -5.37
CA LEU A 96 -1.88 -2.62 -4.33
C LEU A 96 -2.41 -3.05 -2.95
N GLY A 97 -1.72 -3.94 -2.25
CA GLY A 97 -2.10 -4.40 -0.91
C GLY A 97 -3.41 -5.20 -0.87
N TYR A 98 -3.78 -5.87 -1.96
CA TYR A 98 -5.00 -6.68 -2.03
C TYR A 98 -5.07 -7.67 -0.87
N ALA A 99 -6.11 -7.62 -0.04
CA ALA A 99 -6.36 -8.54 1.07
C ALA A 99 -5.23 -8.61 2.11
N MET A 100 -4.40 -7.57 2.19
CA MET A 100 -3.31 -7.43 3.16
C MET A 100 -3.85 -7.40 4.60
N ARG A 101 -3.12 -8.04 5.52
CA ARG A 101 -3.49 -8.23 6.92
C ARG A 101 -2.51 -7.65 7.93
N ASP A 102 -1.25 -7.46 7.54
CA ASP A 102 -0.23 -6.80 8.37
C ASP A 102 0.94 -6.31 7.52
N GLY A 103 1.80 -5.46 8.09
CA GLY A 103 3.01 -4.91 7.49
C GLY A 103 2.83 -3.55 6.81
N ASP A 104 3.89 -3.04 6.18
CA ASP A 104 3.91 -1.69 5.61
C ASP A 104 4.28 -1.67 4.12
N ILE A 105 3.51 -0.92 3.31
CA ILE A 105 3.83 -0.65 1.91
C ILE A 105 3.98 0.85 1.69
N PHE A 106 5.11 1.27 1.13
CA PHE A 106 5.38 2.66 0.79
C PHE A 106 5.61 2.81 -0.71
N VAL A 107 4.86 3.70 -1.34
CA VAL A 107 4.95 4.00 -2.78
C VAL A 107 5.31 5.47 -2.95
N GLU A 108 6.45 5.76 -3.58
CA GLU A 108 6.90 7.14 -3.74
C GLU A 108 5.93 7.95 -4.60
N LYS A 109 5.46 7.34 -5.70
CA LYS A 109 4.61 8.01 -6.69
C LYS A 109 3.16 7.55 -6.57
N ARG A 110 2.53 7.25 -7.70
CA ARG A 110 1.08 7.02 -7.81
C ARG A 110 0.74 5.53 -7.69
N ALA A 111 -0.48 5.24 -7.26
CA ALA A 111 -1.07 3.91 -7.30
C ALA A 111 -2.28 3.87 -8.25
N GLY A 112 -2.50 2.72 -8.88
CA GLY A 112 -3.66 2.46 -9.72
C GLY A 112 -4.97 2.37 -8.95
N SER A 113 -5.95 1.71 -9.55
CA SER A 113 -7.27 1.48 -8.98
C SER A 113 -7.21 0.41 -7.88
N ARG A 114 -8.17 0.45 -6.95
CA ARG A 114 -8.37 -0.58 -5.91
C ARG A 114 -7.18 -0.81 -4.97
N ALA A 115 -6.33 0.20 -4.77
CA ALA A 115 -5.33 0.14 -3.71
C ALA A 115 -6.03 -0.07 -2.35
N GLY A 116 -5.55 -1.04 -1.57
CA GLY A 116 -6.13 -1.43 -0.28
C GLY A 116 -7.43 -2.22 -0.35
N ILE A 117 -7.81 -2.78 -1.51
CA ILE A 117 -9.03 -3.58 -1.60
C ILE A 117 -8.98 -4.78 -0.64
N HIS A 118 -10.05 -4.98 0.14
CA HIS A 118 -10.16 -6.06 1.14
C HIS A 118 -9.08 -6.07 2.23
N MET A 119 -8.36 -4.97 2.46
CA MET A 119 -7.41 -4.81 3.55
C MET A 119 -8.10 -4.96 4.92
N LYS A 120 -7.49 -5.69 5.86
CA LYS A 120 -8.11 -6.11 7.13
C LYS A 120 -7.10 -6.04 8.28
N GLU A 121 -7.51 -5.51 9.42
CA GLU A 121 -6.70 -5.56 10.66
C GLU A 121 -7.29 -6.58 11.64
N PHE A 122 -6.45 -7.19 12.47
CA PHE A 122 -6.89 -8.16 13.47
C PHE A 122 -5.94 -8.19 14.66
N HIS A 123 -6.44 -7.82 15.84
CA HIS A 123 -5.64 -7.63 17.05
C HIS A 123 -4.42 -6.70 16.81
N GLU A 124 -3.20 -7.20 17.01
CA GLU A 124 -1.95 -6.47 16.79
C GLU A 124 -1.54 -6.34 15.31
N LEU A 125 -2.18 -7.11 14.41
CA LEU A 125 -1.88 -7.09 12.99
C LEU A 125 -2.51 -5.84 12.35
N LEU A 126 -1.67 -4.94 11.88
CA LEU A 126 -2.07 -3.64 11.36
C LEU A 126 -1.42 -3.41 9.99
N PRO A 127 -2.16 -3.64 8.89
CA PRO A 127 -1.62 -3.34 7.58
C PRO A 127 -1.63 -1.82 7.35
N VAL A 128 -0.59 -1.32 6.68
CA VAL A 128 -0.41 0.10 6.37
C VAL A 128 0.05 0.27 4.94
N VAL A 129 -0.56 1.23 4.22
CA VAL A 129 -0.08 1.67 2.91
C VAL A 129 0.03 3.19 2.89
N VAL A 130 1.18 3.71 2.44
CA VAL A 130 1.39 5.14 2.18
C VAL A 130 1.72 5.35 0.70
N ILE A 131 0.90 6.16 0.03
CA ILE A 131 1.03 6.53 -1.39
C ILE A 131 1.43 8.00 -1.45
N GLY A 132 2.60 8.28 -1.99
CA GLY A 132 3.12 9.64 -2.11
C GLY A 132 2.31 10.48 -3.09
N GLY A 133 1.96 9.94 -4.24
CA GLY A 133 1.20 10.62 -5.27
C GLY A 133 -0.31 10.53 -5.07
N VAL A 134 -1.03 10.34 -6.18
CA VAL A 134 -2.48 10.12 -6.22
C VAL A 134 -2.81 8.64 -6.31
N ALA A 135 -4.05 8.29 -5.94
CA ALA A 135 -4.60 6.95 -6.08
C ALA A 135 -5.77 6.93 -7.09
N GLY A 136 -5.91 5.82 -7.82
CA GLY A 136 -6.99 5.62 -8.79
C GLY A 136 -8.38 5.44 -8.15
N ALA A 137 -9.31 4.92 -8.94
CA ALA A 137 -10.67 4.64 -8.49
C ALA A 137 -10.71 3.53 -7.43
N PHE A 138 -11.77 3.48 -6.61
CA PHE A 138 -12.02 2.41 -5.65
C PHE A 138 -10.93 2.21 -4.58
N LEU A 139 -10.19 3.27 -4.20
CA LEU A 139 -9.26 3.22 -3.07
C LEU A 139 -9.98 2.71 -1.80
N GLY A 140 -9.44 1.69 -1.14
CA GLY A 140 -10.00 1.13 0.09
C GLY A 140 -11.34 0.40 -0.10
N GLU A 141 -11.65 -0.07 -1.31
CA GLU A 141 -12.87 -0.85 -1.56
C GLU A 141 -12.93 -2.09 -0.64
N TYR A 142 -14.05 -2.29 0.05
CA TYR A 142 -14.25 -3.40 1.01
C TYR A 142 -13.18 -3.51 2.11
N MET A 143 -12.49 -2.41 2.44
CA MET A 143 -11.55 -2.33 3.54
C MET A 143 -12.28 -2.55 4.88
N ALA A 144 -11.77 -3.44 5.73
CA ALA A 144 -12.33 -3.73 7.05
C ALA A 144 -11.32 -3.48 8.19
N GLY A 145 -10.21 -2.80 7.91
CA GLY A 145 -9.16 -2.48 8.87
C GLY A 145 -7.89 -2.00 8.19
N GLY A 146 -6.95 -1.43 8.96
CA GLY A 146 -5.68 -0.91 8.47
C GLY A 146 -5.66 0.60 8.30
N ILE A 147 -4.53 1.09 7.80
CA ILE A 147 -4.29 2.51 7.49
C ILE A 147 -3.95 2.64 6.01
N LEU A 148 -4.68 3.50 5.30
CA LEU A 148 -4.29 3.98 3.98
C LEU A 148 -3.98 5.48 4.08
N ILE A 149 -2.85 5.93 3.54
CA ILE A 149 -2.48 7.36 3.48
C ILE A 149 -2.19 7.74 2.03
N VAL A 150 -2.81 8.81 1.53
CA VAL A 150 -2.54 9.36 0.19
C VAL A 150 -2.10 10.82 0.33
N LEU A 151 -0.86 11.11 -0.08
CA LEU A 151 -0.22 12.40 0.16
C LEU A 151 -0.43 13.40 -0.99
N GLY A 152 -0.78 12.95 -2.20
CA GLY A 152 -1.03 13.84 -3.34
C GLY A 152 0.20 14.65 -3.79
N LEU A 153 1.41 14.19 -3.45
CA LEU A 153 2.68 14.76 -3.89
C LEU A 153 2.86 14.54 -5.41
N ASP A 154 3.72 15.34 -6.04
CA ASP A 154 4.04 15.24 -7.47
C ASP A 154 2.79 15.21 -8.40
N ASN A 155 1.73 15.89 -8.00
CA ASN A 155 0.46 16.01 -8.72
C ASN A 155 0.41 17.26 -9.61
N SER A 156 1.41 17.41 -10.49
CA SER A 156 1.51 18.56 -11.42
C SER A 156 0.32 18.69 -12.36
N GLU A 157 -0.34 17.57 -12.66
CA GLU A 157 -1.51 17.47 -13.53
C GLU A 157 -2.82 17.88 -12.83
N LYS A 158 -2.77 18.20 -11.53
CA LYS A 158 -3.93 18.60 -10.71
C LYS A 158 -5.07 17.58 -10.77
N LEU A 159 -4.73 16.30 -10.78
CA LEU A 159 -5.70 15.23 -10.69
C LEU A 159 -6.36 15.24 -9.30
N PRO A 160 -7.59 14.73 -9.16
CA PRO A 160 -8.12 14.39 -7.85
C PRO A 160 -7.12 13.50 -7.08
N ILE A 161 -6.91 13.77 -5.79
CA ILE A 161 -5.94 13.00 -4.98
C ILE A 161 -6.34 11.52 -4.90
N VAL A 162 -7.65 11.27 -4.91
CA VAL A 162 -8.24 9.94 -5.01
C VAL A 162 -9.29 9.94 -6.13
N GLY A 163 -9.35 8.84 -6.88
CA GLY A 163 -10.35 8.64 -7.93
C GLY A 163 -11.76 8.40 -7.39
N PRO A 164 -12.75 8.18 -8.28
CA PRO A 164 -14.14 7.97 -7.90
C PRO A 164 -14.35 6.68 -7.11
N HIS A 165 -15.46 6.60 -6.38
CA HIS A 165 -15.86 5.44 -5.58
C HIS A 165 -14.89 5.06 -4.44
N CYS A 166 -14.13 6.03 -3.95
CA CYS A 166 -13.26 5.88 -2.79
C CYS A 166 -14.06 5.37 -1.58
N ALA A 167 -13.48 4.38 -0.89
CA ALA A 167 -14.01 3.72 0.30
C ALA A 167 -15.37 3.01 0.10
N THR A 168 -15.71 2.62 -1.12
CA THR A 168 -16.93 1.84 -1.39
C THR A 168 -16.92 0.52 -0.60
N GLY A 169 -17.95 0.31 0.22
CA GLY A 169 -18.07 -0.89 1.05
C GLY A 169 -17.05 -0.98 2.18
N MET A 170 -16.36 0.11 2.53
CA MET A 170 -15.47 0.14 3.69
C MET A 170 -16.28 -0.06 4.98
N HIS A 171 -15.82 -0.95 5.85
CA HIS A 171 -16.46 -1.34 7.11
C HIS A 171 -15.55 -1.14 8.33
N GLY A 172 -14.27 -0.85 8.12
CA GLY A 172 -13.31 -0.61 9.19
C GLY A 172 -12.01 -0.02 8.67
N GLY A 173 -11.13 0.38 9.58
CA GLY A 173 -9.89 1.08 9.27
C GLY A 173 -10.07 2.58 9.08
N ARG A 174 -9.03 3.23 8.55
CA ARG A 174 -8.97 4.67 8.32
C ARG A 174 -8.18 4.97 7.05
N ILE A 175 -8.71 5.89 6.25
CA ILE A 175 -8.00 6.43 5.08
C ILE A 175 -7.71 7.91 5.35
N PHE A 176 -6.45 8.31 5.33
CA PHE A 176 -6.03 9.70 5.45
C PHE A 176 -5.66 10.25 4.08
N ILE A 177 -6.20 11.40 3.74
CA ILE A 177 -5.91 12.08 2.49
C ILE A 177 -5.38 13.47 2.81
N ARG A 178 -4.19 13.79 2.31
CA ARG A 178 -3.57 15.11 2.51
C ARG A 178 -4.31 16.17 1.71
N GLY A 179 -5.01 17.06 2.40
CA GLY A 179 -5.86 18.09 1.81
C GLY A 179 -7.33 17.69 1.80
N GLU A 180 -8.06 18.20 0.80
CA GLU A 180 -9.49 17.96 0.66
C GLU A 180 -9.79 16.83 -0.32
N VAL A 181 -10.94 16.19 -0.10
CA VAL A 181 -11.45 15.10 -0.92
C VAL A 181 -12.77 15.54 -1.52
N PRO A 182 -12.95 15.49 -2.85
CA PRO A 182 -14.23 15.78 -3.47
C PRO A 182 -15.30 14.83 -2.95
N GLN A 183 -16.42 15.36 -2.46
CA GLN A 183 -17.49 14.56 -1.85
C GLN A 183 -18.08 13.56 -2.85
N GLU A 184 -18.12 13.93 -4.13
CA GLU A 184 -18.57 13.10 -5.24
C GLU A 184 -17.69 11.85 -5.46
N ASN A 185 -16.45 11.87 -4.98
CA ASN A 185 -15.54 10.72 -5.10
C ASN A 185 -15.68 9.74 -3.94
N ILE A 186 -16.38 10.11 -2.86
CA ILE A 186 -16.51 9.30 -1.64
C ILE A 186 -17.86 8.57 -1.65
N SER A 187 -17.88 7.32 -1.21
CA SER A 187 -19.13 6.56 -1.02
C SER A 187 -20.05 7.20 0.04
N GLU A 188 -21.36 7.13 -0.15
CA GLU A 188 -22.38 7.72 0.74
C GLU A 188 -22.34 7.23 2.19
N HIS A 189 -21.74 6.06 2.45
CA HIS A 189 -21.63 5.46 3.78
C HIS A 189 -20.34 5.82 4.53
N ILE A 190 -19.62 6.83 4.04
CA ILE A 190 -18.32 7.24 4.55
C ILE A 190 -18.41 8.68 5.06
N THR A 191 -17.85 8.91 6.23
CA THR A 191 -17.74 10.23 6.86
C THR A 191 -16.35 10.78 6.63
N ALA A 192 -16.27 12.00 6.09
CA ALA A 192 -15.05 12.78 5.99
C ALA A 192 -14.86 13.65 7.24
N VAL A 193 -13.89 13.29 8.07
CA VAL A 193 -13.53 13.95 9.33
C VAL A 193 -12.32 14.87 9.09
N LYS A 194 -12.51 16.18 9.30
CA LYS A 194 -11.43 17.18 9.14
C LYS A 194 -10.66 17.47 10.43
N GLU A 195 -11.30 17.28 11.58
CA GLU A 195 -10.67 17.46 12.89
C GLU A 195 -10.13 16.11 13.37
N LEU A 196 -8.81 15.94 13.30
CA LEU A 196 -8.13 14.72 13.73
C LEU A 196 -7.91 14.73 15.24
N ASP A 197 -8.13 13.59 15.87
CA ASP A 197 -7.80 13.41 17.28
C ASP A 197 -6.30 13.14 17.49
N SER A 198 -5.87 12.98 18.75
CA SER A 198 -4.46 12.73 19.06
C SER A 198 -3.97 11.38 18.50
N ARG A 199 -4.83 10.35 18.48
CA ARG A 199 -4.47 9.03 17.96
C ARG A 199 -4.28 9.09 16.45
N ASP A 200 -5.19 9.73 15.74
CA ASP A 200 -5.08 9.97 14.30
C ASP A 200 -3.77 10.69 13.98
N THR A 201 -3.47 11.73 14.76
CA THR A 201 -2.25 12.54 14.58
C THR A 201 -1.00 11.70 14.81
N ASP A 202 -0.95 10.90 15.87
CA ASP A 202 0.20 10.04 16.18
C ASP A 202 0.43 8.96 15.10
N GLU A 203 -0.66 8.30 14.65
CA GLU A 203 -0.60 7.31 13.57
C GLU A 203 -0.08 7.96 12.28
N LEU A 204 -0.65 9.10 11.89
CA LEU A 204 -0.28 9.81 10.68
C LEU A 204 1.18 10.27 10.72
N GLN A 205 1.62 10.89 11.81
CA GLN A 205 3.00 11.34 11.96
C GLN A 205 3.99 10.18 11.87
N ARG A 206 3.70 9.03 12.51
CA ARG A 206 4.55 7.84 12.45
C ARG A 206 4.77 7.39 11.01
N HIS A 207 3.70 7.22 10.25
CA HIS A 207 3.78 6.67 8.90
C HIS A 207 4.30 7.69 7.88
N VAL A 208 4.02 8.98 8.05
CA VAL A 208 4.61 10.04 7.23
C VAL A 208 6.12 10.16 7.48
N ARG A 209 6.60 10.04 8.72
CA ARG A 209 8.04 10.00 9.00
C ARG A 209 8.73 8.82 8.31
N ALA A 210 8.15 7.62 8.42
CA ALA A 210 8.68 6.44 7.74
C ALA A 210 8.71 6.61 6.20
N TYR A 211 7.68 7.23 5.62
CA TYR A 211 7.67 7.60 4.20
C TYR A 211 8.79 8.59 3.86
N CYS A 212 8.97 9.65 4.66
CA CYS A 212 10.02 10.64 4.50
C CYS A 212 11.42 10.03 4.55
N GLU A 213 11.67 9.11 5.49
CA GLU A 213 12.95 8.41 5.64
C GLU A 213 13.28 7.56 4.42
N LYS A 214 12.28 6.88 3.83
CA LYS A 214 12.46 6.02 2.66
C LYS A 214 12.76 6.79 1.38
N PHE A 215 12.15 7.96 1.19
CA PHE A 215 12.20 8.70 -0.07
C PHE A 215 12.91 10.05 0.02
N GLY A 216 13.52 10.38 1.17
CA GLY A 216 14.22 11.64 1.39
C GLY A 216 13.32 12.88 1.26
N LYS A 217 12.05 12.78 1.67
CA LYS A 217 11.07 13.89 1.59
C LYS A 217 11.01 14.69 2.90
N SER A 218 10.58 15.95 2.83
CA SER A 218 10.44 16.80 4.01
C SER A 218 9.16 16.47 4.79
N PHE A 219 9.32 16.05 6.05
CA PHE A 219 8.18 15.80 6.95
C PHE A 219 7.36 17.06 7.19
N ASP A 220 8.02 18.19 7.46
CA ASP A 220 7.34 19.44 7.79
C ASP A 220 6.54 19.98 6.61
N GLU A 221 7.04 19.84 5.38
CA GLU A 221 6.31 20.24 4.16
C GLU A 221 5.08 19.34 3.89
N ILE A 222 5.19 18.04 4.17
CA ILE A 222 4.05 17.13 4.03
C ILE A 222 3.01 17.46 5.12
N MET A 223 3.44 17.67 6.35
CA MET A 223 2.55 17.95 7.48
C MET A 223 1.98 19.37 7.50
N SER A 224 2.49 20.30 6.69
CA SER A 224 1.99 21.68 6.63
C SER A 224 0.60 21.81 6.01
N VAL A 225 0.10 20.75 5.37
CA VAL A 225 -1.24 20.69 4.78
C VAL A 225 -2.12 19.80 5.66
N PRO A 226 -3.35 20.24 6.00
CA PRO A 226 -4.26 19.45 6.82
C PRO A 226 -4.65 18.14 6.12
N PHE A 227 -5.09 17.16 6.90
CA PHE A 227 -5.53 15.87 6.38
C PHE A 227 -7.03 15.68 6.62
N THR A 228 -7.70 15.06 5.66
CA THR A 228 -9.06 14.56 5.80
C THR A 228 -9.01 13.06 6.08
N LYS A 229 -9.63 12.63 7.18
CA LYS A 229 -9.79 11.21 7.52
C LYS A 229 -11.14 10.69 7.02
N LEU A 230 -11.13 9.56 6.31
CA LEU A 230 -12.32 8.84 5.91
C LEU A 230 -12.52 7.61 6.80
N VAL A 231 -13.73 7.46 7.33
CA VAL A 231 -14.15 6.32 8.16
C VAL A 231 -15.59 5.92 7.82
N PRO A 232 -16.00 4.66 8.07
CA PRO A 232 -17.39 4.26 7.95
C PRO A 232 -18.28 5.12 8.84
N THR A 233 -19.41 5.59 8.31
CA THR A 233 -20.39 6.41 9.06
C THR A 233 -21.01 5.64 10.22
N THR A 234 -21.07 4.32 10.13
CA THR A 234 -21.61 3.44 11.16
C THR A 234 -20.73 2.21 11.33
N SER A 235 -20.58 1.76 12.56
CA SER A 235 -19.95 0.47 12.88
C SER A 235 -20.84 -0.73 12.57
N ARG A 236 -22.13 -0.51 12.25
CA ARG A 236 -23.09 -1.57 11.91
C ARG A 236 -23.89 -1.22 10.64
N PRO A 237 -23.25 -1.14 9.46
CA PRO A 237 -23.91 -0.76 8.21
C PRO A 237 -25.07 -1.69 7.82
N TYR A 238 -25.06 -2.93 8.31
CA TYR A 238 -26.06 -3.95 8.01
C TYR A 238 -26.98 -4.33 9.17
N ALA A 239 -26.99 -3.55 10.27
CA ALA A 239 -27.73 -3.89 11.49
C ALA A 239 -29.19 -4.29 11.24
N ASN A 240 -29.82 -3.68 10.25
CA ASN A 240 -31.23 -3.87 9.92
C ASN A 240 -31.45 -4.50 8.52
N LEU A 241 -30.39 -4.95 7.84
CA LEU A 241 -30.52 -5.49 6.47
C LEU A 241 -31.09 -6.91 6.48
N TYR A 242 -30.61 -7.75 7.41
CA TYR A 242 -30.97 -9.17 7.47
C TYR A 242 -31.96 -9.49 8.61
N THR A 243 -31.99 -8.67 9.65
CA THR A 243 -32.91 -8.78 10.79
C THR A 243 -33.43 -7.40 11.17
N PRO A 244 -34.59 -6.98 10.63
CA PRO A 244 -35.24 -5.74 11.06
C PRO A 244 -35.58 -5.81 12.55
N ASN A 245 -35.36 -4.71 13.29
CA ASN A 245 -35.83 -4.57 14.68
C ASN A 245 -37.35 -4.41 14.75
#